data_AF-A0A2T7FYK3-F1
#
_entry.id   AF-A0A2T7FYK3-F1
#
_cell.length_a   1.000
_cell.length_b   1.000
_cell.length_c   1.000
_cell.angle_alpha   90.00
_cell.angle_beta   90.00
_cell.angle_gamma   90.00
#
_symmetry.space_group_name_H-M   'P 1'
#
loop_
_entity.id
_entity.type
_entity.pdbx_description
1 polymer ?
#
loop_
_entity_poly.entity_id
_entity_poly.type
_entity_poly.pdbx_seq_one_letter_code
_entity_poly.pdbx_strand_id
1 'polypeptide(L)'
;MLRSVLTALALLLATPVLAQDSCEYANDNECDEARFGGQGYCDAGTDTADCALLSRNITDDSCTFANDGECDEFRYGGTGACQDGSDTADCNLWQVTRETDFLSRARSLGVQQADIEALGNNTCRWSNDGECDDPALGGTGACDSGTDATDCLARVDQGTALVPMTDPIQLTPSAPQVGLVPMSADSCEYAHDNECDEARYGGGGYCETGTDTSDCRQLAAGIDDDSCRWANDGACDEARYGGGGQCRDGTDATDCSLYGNSPDARARLLDLVPGDLRARLGDDSCEYANDGECDDAAFGGTVYCASGTDASDCRALALGGEDSCRWANDGECDEPGIGTDNCASGTDRTDCAAVAYLRNRTDSCSTAFDGVCNEPDGGDGTCPVLSDTADCLGRSRPAGLENHFFGRDDRFLVDATQLPWRAIGSLELHDGTCTGTLVGPSLVLTAAHCVTESGEETVTPLRFSAGLSQGRNMGEAKVTGAVFDPSYRPDVAPPGGGNGHDWALVMLDRPLGDEVGFLRIHQLTDGNLSQIAGRGLLVNQAGYSWDTGDNLSGNQGCRVVEAYEDNSILHECDTAQGDSGSPFLLNVDGEWKIIAIDSTFFNPEDDKTPFAVGNLAVDSRAFAAMVLQQQ
;
A
#
# COMPACT_ATOMS: atom_id res chain seq x y z
N MET A 1 56.42 60.67 -31.47
CA MET A 1 57.62 59.74 -31.68
C MET A 1 57.34 58.38 -31.03
N LEU A 2 56.18 57.78 -31.51
CA LEU A 2 55.86 56.54 -32.26
C LEU A 2 57.01 55.54 -32.16
N ARG A 3 56.83 54.55 -31.23
CA ARG A 3 56.87 53.13 -31.64
C ARG A 3 56.38 52.25 -30.49
N SER A 4 55.10 51.85 -30.31
CA SER A 4 54.11 50.80 -30.64
C SER A 4 54.78 49.43 -30.81
N VAL A 5 54.54 48.32 -29.93
CA VAL A 5 53.62 47.21 -30.27
C VAL A 5 54.19 45.92 -29.68
N LEU A 6 53.70 45.32 -28.51
CA LEU A 6 53.10 43.97 -28.58
C LEU A 6 53.27 43.27 -27.22
N THR A 7 52.34 43.45 -26.28
CA THR A 7 51.69 42.17 -25.87
C THR A 7 50.55 42.47 -24.91
N ALA A 8 49.39 42.96 -25.39
CA ALA A 8 47.96 42.75 -25.05
C ALA A 8 47.55 41.29 -25.26
N LEU A 9 47.27 40.46 -24.20
CA LEU A 9 45.90 39.88 -24.13
C LEU A 9 45.97 38.49 -23.50
N ALA A 10 45.85 38.33 -22.11
CA ALA A 10 44.78 37.39 -21.65
C ALA A 10 44.75 37.39 -20.12
N LEU A 11 44.41 38.47 -19.48
CA LEU A 11 43.93 38.42 -18.09
C LEU A 11 42.45 38.02 -18.05
N LEU A 12 42.10 36.67 -18.32
CA LEU A 12 40.91 35.92 -17.88
C LEU A 12 40.55 36.25 -16.43
N LEU A 13 40.03 37.44 -16.14
CA LEU A 13 39.11 37.68 -15.01
C LEU A 13 38.20 36.47 -14.77
N ALA A 14 38.68 35.31 -14.15
CA ALA A 14 37.88 34.29 -13.45
C ALA A 14 36.86 34.95 -12.50
N THR A 15 35.79 35.52 -13.07
CA THR A 15 34.57 35.77 -12.27
C THR A 15 34.24 34.57 -11.38
N PRO A 16 34.05 34.69 -9.96
CA PRO A 16 33.53 33.60 -9.11
C PRO A 16 32.28 32.94 -9.70
N VAL A 17 32.41 31.83 -10.48
CA VAL A 17 31.34 30.89 -10.85
C VAL A 17 30.19 30.97 -9.85
N LEU A 18 29.41 31.97 -9.77
CA LEU A 18 28.06 31.96 -9.16
C LEU A 18 27.43 30.56 -9.26
N ALA A 19 27.51 29.66 -8.17
CA ALA A 19 26.63 28.53 -7.81
C ALA A 19 25.39 28.48 -8.72
N GLN A 20 25.40 27.64 -9.78
CA GLN A 20 24.33 27.52 -10.81
C GLN A 20 23.35 26.40 -10.43
N ASP A 21 22.42 26.76 -9.46
CA ASP A 21 21.28 25.81 -9.33
C ASP A 21 20.44 25.81 -10.61
N SER A 22 20.98 25.42 -11.67
CA SER A 22 20.35 25.65 -12.98
C SER A 22 19.71 24.36 -13.50
N CYS A 23 19.72 23.19 -12.76
CA CYS A 23 19.05 21.97 -13.25
C CYS A 23 17.70 21.79 -12.56
N GLU A 24 16.84 21.03 -13.31
CA GLU A 24 15.42 20.85 -12.91
C GLU A 24 15.32 20.33 -11.47
N TYR A 25 16.38 19.72 -11.11
CA TYR A 25 16.26 19.15 -9.74
C TYR A 25 17.17 19.92 -8.78
N ALA A 26 17.37 21.13 -9.18
CA ALA A 26 18.14 22.02 -8.30
C ALA A 26 17.19 22.65 -7.26
N ASN A 27 17.41 22.49 -5.83
CA ASN A 27 16.69 23.08 -4.68
C ASN A 27 15.62 22.13 -4.13
N ASP A 28 15.89 20.95 -4.26
CA ASP A 28 14.89 20.01 -3.68
C ASP A 28 15.49 19.25 -2.50
N ASN A 29 16.60 19.87 -1.99
CA ASN A 29 17.26 19.37 -0.78
C ASN A 29 17.92 18.00 -1.00
N GLU A 30 18.02 17.69 -2.29
CA GLU A 30 18.77 16.48 -2.68
C GLU A 30 19.95 16.89 -3.59
N CYS A 31 21.18 16.19 -3.12
CA CYS A 31 22.33 16.39 -4.04
C CYS A 31 22.24 15.44 -5.25
N ASP A 32 22.06 16.02 -6.45
CA ASP A 32 21.74 15.16 -7.61
C ASP A 32 22.97 15.06 -8.52
N GLU A 33 24.06 15.57 -8.04
CA GLU A 33 25.28 15.47 -8.84
C GLU A 33 26.02 14.16 -8.50
N ALA A 34 26.35 13.40 -9.64
CA ALA A 34 26.94 12.05 -9.44
C ALA A 34 28.29 12.15 -8.72
N ARG A 35 29.02 13.23 -8.83
CA ARG A 35 30.36 13.36 -8.22
C ARG A 35 30.27 13.44 -6.70
N PHE A 36 29.10 13.74 -6.15
CA PHE A 36 28.96 13.74 -4.68
C PHE A 36 28.03 12.61 -4.24
N GLY A 37 28.04 11.63 -5.12
CA GLY A 37 27.30 10.42 -4.71
C GLY A 37 25.81 10.50 -5.04
N GLY A 38 25.43 11.55 -5.85
CA GLY A 38 24.04 11.77 -6.33
C GLY A 38 23.74 10.93 -7.58
N GLN A 39 22.60 10.75 -8.13
CA GLN A 39 22.07 9.82 -9.16
C GLN A 39 22.33 10.37 -10.56
N GLY A 40 22.91 11.54 -10.61
CA GLY A 40 23.35 12.05 -11.92
C GLY A 40 22.24 12.80 -12.65
N TYR A 41 21.23 13.22 -11.96
CA TYR A 41 20.12 13.97 -12.58
C TYR A 41 20.54 15.41 -12.89
N CYS A 42 21.67 15.67 -12.19
CA CYS A 42 22.18 17.01 -12.52
C CYS A 42 23.66 16.91 -12.90
N ASP A 43 23.88 17.68 -14.06
CA ASP A 43 25.32 17.76 -14.41
C ASP A 43 26.12 18.49 -13.31
N ALA A 44 27.47 18.21 -13.34
CA ALA A 44 28.37 18.80 -12.32
C ALA A 44 28.22 20.33 -12.29
N GLY A 45 28.01 20.82 -11.05
CA GLY A 45 28.03 22.29 -10.86
C GLY A 45 26.64 22.92 -11.06
N THR A 46 25.61 22.07 -11.27
CA THR A 46 24.29 22.67 -11.59
C THR A 46 23.32 22.44 -10.43
N ASP A 47 23.83 21.79 -9.30
CA ASP A 47 23.02 21.54 -8.08
C ASP A 47 23.83 21.93 -6.84
N THR A 48 24.33 23.06 -6.82
CA THR A 48 25.39 23.41 -5.84
C THR A 48 24.77 23.69 -4.47
N ALA A 49 23.49 24.12 -4.42
CA ALA A 49 22.85 24.40 -3.11
C ALA A 49 22.52 23.11 -2.37
N ASP A 50 22.09 22.17 -3.06
CA ASP A 50 21.73 20.92 -2.38
C ASP A 50 22.98 20.05 -2.11
N CYS A 51 24.12 20.39 -2.90
CA CYS A 51 25.33 19.56 -2.69
C CYS A 51 26.33 20.30 -1.81
N ALA A 52 25.85 21.36 -1.23
CA ALA A 52 26.76 22.25 -0.52
C ALA A 52 27.42 21.55 0.68
N LEU A 53 26.63 20.76 1.38
CA LEU A 53 27.23 20.10 2.57
C LEU A 53 28.11 18.92 2.14
N LEU A 54 27.71 18.27 1.15
CA LEU A 54 28.50 17.09 0.70
C LEU A 54 29.76 17.54 -0.03
N SER A 55 29.70 18.65 -0.76
CA SER A 55 30.89 19.13 -1.50
C SER A 55 31.97 19.57 -0.52
N ARG A 56 31.56 19.86 0.75
CA ARG A 56 32.56 20.24 1.78
C ARG A 56 32.83 19.07 2.73
N ASN A 57 32.27 17.92 2.35
CA ASN A 57 32.39 16.71 3.18
C ASN A 57 31.88 16.93 4.60
N ILE A 58 30.91 17.78 4.70
CA ILE A 58 30.26 18.01 6.01
C ILE A 58 29.08 17.04 6.16
N THR A 59 29.22 16.19 7.16
CA THR A 59 28.12 15.30 7.59
C THR A 59 27.79 15.60 9.06
N ASP A 60 26.65 16.23 9.15
CA ASP A 60 26.30 16.56 10.56
C ASP A 60 24.77 16.52 10.73
N ASP A 61 24.24 17.04 11.94
CA ASP A 61 22.79 17.02 12.24
C ASP A 61 22.25 18.45 12.34
N SER A 62 22.72 19.19 11.34
CA SER A 62 22.45 20.64 11.40
C SER A 62 21.02 20.96 10.96
N CYS A 63 20.25 20.01 10.41
CA CYS A 63 18.86 20.29 10.02
C CYS A 63 17.91 20.18 11.22
N THR A 64 16.81 20.98 11.08
CA THR A 64 15.84 21.07 12.19
C THR A 64 15.25 19.69 12.51
N PHE A 65 15.31 18.87 11.57
CA PHE A 65 14.70 17.54 11.79
C PHE A 65 15.79 16.48 11.97
N ALA A 66 16.91 17.03 12.28
CA ALA A 66 17.96 16.05 12.64
C ALA A 66 17.72 15.51 14.06
N ASN A 67 17.83 14.11 14.29
CA ASN A 67 17.72 13.40 15.59
C ASN A 67 16.27 13.23 16.01
N ASP A 68 15.45 13.15 15.10
CA ASP A 68 14.04 12.92 15.48
C ASP A 68 13.63 11.47 15.20
N GLY A 69 14.72 10.81 15.09
CA GLY A 69 14.42 9.35 14.99
C GLY A 69 14.02 8.94 13.58
N GLU A 70 14.00 9.86 12.60
CA GLU A 70 13.72 9.51 11.20
C GLU A 70 14.87 10.00 10.31
N CYS A 71 15.06 9.04 9.17
CA CYS A 71 16.01 9.56 8.16
C CYS A 71 15.30 10.58 7.26
N ASP A 72 15.85 11.85 7.23
CA ASP A 72 15.09 12.92 6.52
C ASP A 72 15.90 13.41 5.31
N GLU A 73 16.92 12.61 5.01
CA GLU A 73 17.72 12.94 3.81
C GLU A 73 17.28 12.05 2.64
N PHE A 74 17.21 12.69 1.40
CA PHE A 74 16.77 11.96 0.19
C PHE A 74 17.80 10.91 -0.22
N ARG A 75 19.05 11.15 0.08
CA ARG A 75 20.13 10.24 -0.37
C ARG A 75 19.98 8.85 0.26
N TYR A 76 19.25 8.80 1.35
CA TYR A 76 19.05 7.47 1.98
C TYR A 76 17.57 7.08 1.96
N GLY A 77 16.88 7.71 1.02
CA GLY A 77 15.46 7.28 0.85
C GLY A 77 14.54 7.92 1.90
N GLY A 78 15.01 9.00 2.53
CA GLY A 78 14.28 9.74 3.60
C GLY A 78 13.37 10.82 3.00
N THR A 79 12.60 11.58 3.73
CA THR A 79 11.49 12.49 3.39
C THR A 79 12.00 13.74 2.67
N GLY A 80 13.35 13.94 2.73
CA GLY A 80 13.91 15.14 2.08
C GLY A 80 13.74 16.39 2.93
N ALA A 81 13.33 16.17 4.21
CA ALA A 81 13.13 17.30 5.13
C ALA A 81 14.47 17.94 5.51
N CYS A 82 15.47 17.17 5.18
CA CYS A 82 16.82 17.70 5.46
C CYS A 82 17.67 17.58 4.18
N GLN A 83 18.40 18.70 4.08
CA GLN A 83 19.37 18.63 2.96
C GLN A 83 20.35 17.46 3.13
N ASP A 84 20.75 16.86 1.96
CA ASP A 84 21.70 15.73 2.07
C ASP A 84 22.97 16.16 2.83
N GLY A 85 23.26 15.36 3.91
CA GLY A 85 24.47 15.66 4.72
C GLY A 85 24.12 16.34 6.04
N SER A 86 22.78 16.62 6.28
CA SER A 86 22.49 17.45 7.47
C SER A 86 21.66 16.66 8.48
N ASP A 87 21.31 15.31 8.25
CA ASP A 87 20.58 14.41 9.20
C ASP A 87 21.30 13.06 9.23
N THR A 88 22.51 13.05 9.64
CA THR A 88 23.36 11.85 9.40
C THR A 88 23.15 10.83 10.52
N ALA A 89 22.88 11.25 11.72
CA ALA A 89 22.72 10.28 12.83
C ALA A 89 21.48 9.41 12.63
N ASP A 90 20.33 9.96 12.36
CA ASP A 90 19.11 9.15 12.13
C ASP A 90 19.24 8.33 10.84
N CYS A 91 19.93 8.93 9.85
CA CYS A 91 20.01 8.19 8.56
C CYS A 91 21.02 7.05 8.66
N ASN A 92 21.99 7.23 9.49
CA ASN A 92 22.91 6.09 9.73
C ASN A 92 22.20 4.94 10.46
N LEU A 93 21.45 5.33 11.48
CA LEU A 93 20.66 4.30 12.18
C LEU A 93 19.63 3.66 11.24
N TRP A 94 19.00 4.41 10.44
CA TRP A 94 18.02 3.94 9.44
C TRP A 94 18.70 2.95 8.47
N GLN A 95 19.85 3.20 8.03
CA GLN A 95 20.57 2.31 7.09
C GLN A 95 20.96 1.00 7.78
N VAL A 96 21.40 1.10 9.04
CA VAL A 96 21.75 -0.13 9.79
C VAL A 96 20.50 -1.00 10.00
N THR A 97 19.40 -0.37 10.37
CA THR A 97 18.15 -1.13 10.60
C THR A 97 17.69 -1.78 9.29
N ARG A 98 17.77 -1.20 8.25
CA ARG A 98 17.31 -1.75 6.95
C ARG A 98 18.22 -2.91 6.53
N GLU A 99 19.47 -2.70 6.78
CA GLU A 99 20.38 -3.82 6.48
C GLU A 99 20.15 -5.02 7.39
N THR A 100 19.90 -4.72 8.59
CA THR A 100 19.59 -5.83 9.52
C THR A 100 18.27 -6.51 9.17
N ASP A 101 17.29 -5.72 8.85
CA ASP A 101 16.00 -6.29 8.41
C ASP A 101 16.18 -7.16 7.15
N PHE A 102 16.96 -6.68 6.29
CA PHE A 102 17.22 -7.46 5.07
C PHE A 102 17.86 -8.81 5.43
N LEU A 103 18.83 -8.76 6.31
CA LEU A 103 19.53 -10.02 6.66
C LEU A 103 18.60 -10.99 7.40
N SER A 104 17.80 -10.40 8.21
CA SER A 104 16.84 -11.24 8.93
C SER A 104 15.80 -11.85 7.98
N ARG A 105 15.35 -11.15 6.99
CA ARG A 105 14.39 -11.65 5.98
C ARG A 105 15.05 -12.73 5.11
N ALA A 106 16.26 -12.47 4.64
CA ALA A 106 16.98 -13.45 3.78
C ALA A 106 17.21 -14.77 4.53
N ARG A 107 17.48 -14.65 5.82
CA ARG A 107 17.64 -15.89 6.62
C ARG A 107 16.29 -16.60 6.82
N SER A 108 15.28 -15.83 7.00
CA SER A 108 13.94 -16.42 7.20
C SER A 108 13.43 -17.07 5.92
N LEU A 109 13.98 -16.71 4.79
CA LEU A 109 13.57 -17.30 3.50
C LEU A 109 14.47 -18.47 3.13
N GLY A 110 15.44 -18.90 4.02
CA GLY A 110 16.28 -20.12 3.84
C GLY A 110 17.40 -19.87 2.83
N VAL A 111 17.78 -18.60 2.54
CA VAL A 111 18.83 -18.27 1.56
C VAL A 111 20.19 -18.57 2.19
N GLN A 112 21.08 -19.30 1.44
CA GLN A 112 22.42 -19.67 1.97
C GLN A 112 23.28 -18.42 2.18
N GLN A 113 24.12 -18.45 3.21
CA GLN A 113 24.97 -17.31 3.64
C GLN A 113 25.90 -16.86 2.50
N ALA A 114 26.35 -17.70 1.68
CA ALA A 114 27.23 -17.35 0.54
C ALA A 114 26.47 -16.55 -0.52
N ASP A 115 25.15 -16.79 -0.63
CA ASP A 115 24.29 -16.06 -1.57
C ASP A 115 23.89 -14.69 -1.00
N ILE A 116 23.81 -14.65 0.30
CA ILE A 116 23.52 -13.35 0.95
C ILE A 116 24.73 -12.42 0.79
N GLU A 117 25.90 -13.05 0.79
CA GLU A 117 27.11 -12.22 0.67
C GLU A 117 27.31 -11.77 -0.79
N ALA A 118 26.79 -12.50 -1.72
CA ALA A 118 26.91 -12.14 -3.16
C ALA A 118 25.90 -11.06 -3.54
N LEU A 119 24.84 -10.88 -2.74
CA LEU A 119 23.81 -9.85 -3.01
C LEU A 119 24.31 -8.46 -2.60
N GLY A 120 25.29 -8.40 -1.70
CA GLY A 120 25.92 -7.13 -1.33
C GLY A 120 25.07 -6.36 -0.30
N ASN A 121 24.99 -4.99 -0.23
CA ASN A 121 24.26 -4.20 0.79
C ASN A 121 23.21 -3.29 0.14
N ASN A 122 22.47 -2.47 0.93
CA ASN A 122 21.34 -1.68 0.40
C ASN A 122 21.72 -0.19 0.36
N THR A 123 22.92 -0.04 -0.01
CA THR A 123 23.38 1.38 0.06
C THR A 123 22.81 2.18 -1.10
N CYS A 124 22.17 1.44 -2.07
CA CYS A 124 21.52 2.13 -3.20
C CYS A 124 20.10 2.57 -2.83
N ARG A 125 19.67 3.75 -3.32
CA ARG A 125 18.36 4.31 -2.93
C ARG A 125 17.21 3.44 -3.48
N TRP A 126 17.47 2.69 -4.59
CA TRP A 126 16.36 1.89 -5.15
C TRP A 126 16.44 0.46 -4.63
N SER A 127 17.09 0.35 -3.58
CA SER A 127 17.31 -1.00 -3.05
C SER A 127 16.02 -1.54 -2.40
N ASN A 128 14.77 -0.73 -2.51
CA ASN A 128 13.49 -1.19 -1.95
C ASN A 128 12.32 -0.68 -2.79
N ASP A 129 12.61 -0.63 -3.91
CA ASP A 129 11.52 -0.07 -4.76
C ASP A 129 10.86 -1.18 -5.57
N GLY A 130 11.24 -2.41 -5.16
CA GLY A 130 10.45 -3.52 -5.73
C GLY A 130 11.04 -4.01 -7.06
N GLU A 131 12.22 -3.35 -7.44
CA GLU A 131 12.90 -3.84 -8.66
C GLU A 131 14.38 -4.12 -8.36
N CYS A 132 14.91 -5.34 -9.07
CA CYS A 132 16.38 -5.57 -8.93
C CYS A 132 17.14 -4.65 -9.89
N ASP A 133 18.03 -3.72 -9.27
CA ASP A 133 18.68 -2.68 -10.11
C ASP A 133 20.19 -2.95 -10.16
N ASP A 134 20.52 -4.14 -9.64
CA ASP A 134 21.94 -4.54 -9.65
C ASP A 134 22.27 -5.21 -10.99
N PRO A 135 23.17 -4.54 -11.70
CA PRO A 135 23.46 -5.06 -13.05
C PRO A 135 24.16 -6.43 -13.00
N ALA A 136 24.92 -6.71 -11.91
CA ALA A 136 25.60 -8.02 -11.76
C ALA A 136 24.60 -9.16 -11.57
N LEU A 137 23.44 -8.73 -11.26
CA LEU A 137 22.40 -9.77 -11.08
C LEU A 137 21.29 -9.61 -12.12
N GLY A 138 21.74 -8.94 -13.24
CA GLY A 138 20.82 -8.88 -14.40
C GLY A 138 19.77 -7.78 -14.25
N GLY A 139 20.00 -6.83 -13.39
CA GLY A 139 19.07 -5.74 -13.04
C GLY A 139 19.27 -4.54 -13.98
N THR A 140 18.40 -3.48 -13.95
CA THR A 140 18.22 -2.35 -14.88
C THR A 140 19.46 -1.45 -14.90
N GLY A 141 20.38 -1.67 -13.84
CA GLY A 141 21.63 -0.87 -13.80
C GLY A 141 21.43 0.46 -13.09
N ALA A 142 20.28 0.63 -12.46
CA ALA A 142 20.01 1.89 -11.74
C ALA A 142 20.84 1.96 -10.45
N CYS A 143 21.48 0.85 -10.08
CA CYS A 143 22.37 0.80 -8.90
C CYS A 143 23.68 0.12 -9.30
N ASP A 144 24.75 0.64 -8.50
CA ASP A 144 26.00 -0.13 -8.68
C ASP A 144 25.85 -1.58 -8.21
N SER A 145 26.66 -2.37 -8.82
CA SER A 145 26.60 -3.80 -8.48
C SER A 145 26.76 -4.01 -6.96
N GLY A 146 25.75 -4.69 -6.41
CA GLY A 146 25.89 -5.15 -5.00
C GLY A 146 25.24 -4.14 -4.03
N THR A 147 24.56 -3.18 -4.52
CA THR A 147 24.08 -2.15 -3.57
C THR A 147 22.55 -2.14 -3.56
N ASP A 148 21.91 -3.18 -4.30
CA ASP A 148 20.44 -3.27 -4.35
C ASP A 148 19.99 -4.67 -3.89
N ALA A 149 20.54 -5.04 -2.78
CA ALA A 149 20.47 -6.45 -2.35
C ALA A 149 19.03 -6.84 -1.98
N THR A 150 18.25 -5.89 -1.38
CA THR A 150 16.89 -6.23 -0.88
C THR A 150 15.97 -6.55 -2.05
N ASP A 151 16.03 -5.85 -3.12
CA ASP A 151 15.10 -6.06 -4.27
C ASP A 151 15.59 -7.22 -5.15
N CYS A 152 16.90 -7.54 -4.94
CA CYS A 152 17.42 -8.58 -5.85
C CYS A 152 17.43 -9.94 -5.17
N LEU A 153 16.78 -9.89 -3.98
CA LEU A 153 16.75 -11.14 -3.18
C LEU A 153 15.83 -12.16 -3.84
N ALA A 154 14.74 -11.76 -4.41
CA ALA A 154 13.75 -12.67 -5.04
C ALA A 154 14.38 -13.40 -6.23
N ARG A 155 15.46 -12.84 -6.74
CA ARG A 155 16.06 -13.46 -7.93
C ARG A 155 17.02 -14.59 -7.54
N VAL A 156 17.47 -14.65 -6.38
CA VAL A 156 18.34 -15.74 -5.86
C VAL A 156 17.46 -16.89 -5.35
N ASP A 157 16.09 -16.78 -5.13
CA ASP A 157 15.12 -17.77 -4.63
C ASP A 157 14.57 -18.62 -5.78
N GLN A 158 14.91 -18.20 -7.20
CA GLN A 158 14.41 -19.03 -8.32
C GLN A 158 15.48 -20.06 -8.72
N GLY A 159 16.47 -20.62 -7.76
CA GLY A 159 17.35 -21.77 -8.03
C GLY A 159 18.24 -21.55 -9.25
N THR A 160 18.70 -20.38 -9.66
CA THR A 160 19.79 -20.43 -10.67
C THR A 160 21.12 -20.11 -9.99
N ALA A 161 21.82 -21.03 -9.36
CA ALA A 161 23.27 -20.96 -9.06
C ALA A 161 23.97 -19.91 -9.93
N LEU A 162 24.30 -18.71 -9.34
CA LEU A 162 25.17 -17.62 -9.87
C LEU A 162 26.47 -18.20 -10.43
N VAL A 163 26.42 -18.74 -11.71
CA VAL A 163 27.73 -19.05 -12.32
C VAL A 163 28.35 -17.73 -12.82
N PRO A 164 29.60 -17.37 -12.41
CA PRO A 164 30.39 -16.26 -12.98
C PRO A 164 30.79 -16.54 -14.45
N MET A 165 30.03 -15.99 -15.40
CA MET A 165 30.29 -16.12 -16.86
C MET A 165 31.71 -15.62 -17.19
N THR A 166 32.80 -16.45 -16.97
CA THR A 166 34.06 -16.20 -17.72
C THR A 166 34.22 -17.27 -18.80
N ASP A 167 33.64 -17.11 -20.02
CA ASP A 167 34.22 -17.31 -21.37
C ASP A 167 33.15 -17.82 -22.33
N PRO A 168 33.23 -17.43 -23.73
CA PRO A 168 32.33 -17.23 -24.88
C PRO A 168 32.12 -18.51 -25.69
N ILE A 169 30.95 -19.20 -25.51
CA ILE A 169 30.64 -20.33 -26.43
C ILE A 169 29.66 -19.82 -27.51
N GLN A 170 30.12 -19.66 -28.76
CA GLN A 170 29.89 -19.95 -30.19
C GLN A 170 28.52 -20.59 -30.42
N LEU A 171 27.48 -19.73 -30.81
CA LEU A 171 26.10 -19.78 -31.33
C LEU A 171 26.08 -20.41 -32.73
N THR A 172 25.60 -21.64 -32.82
CA THR A 172 24.90 -21.90 -34.11
C THR A 172 23.40 -21.64 -33.97
N PRO A 173 22.67 -21.04 -35.13
CA PRO A 173 21.36 -20.39 -35.29
C PRO A 173 20.28 -21.37 -35.78
N SER A 174 19.37 -21.78 -34.84
CA SER A 174 18.03 -21.93 -35.47
C SER A 174 16.95 -21.88 -34.38
N ALA A 175 16.55 -20.57 -34.07
CA ALA A 175 15.11 -20.35 -33.79
C ALA A 175 14.80 -18.84 -33.87
N PRO A 176 13.78 -18.42 -34.71
CA PRO A 176 13.37 -17.03 -35.01
C PRO A 176 12.97 -16.28 -33.73
N GLN A 177 13.82 -15.37 -33.25
CA GLN A 177 13.80 -14.14 -32.43
C GLN A 177 12.42 -13.49 -32.42
N VAL A 178 11.55 -13.93 -31.47
CA VAL A 178 10.40 -13.08 -31.11
C VAL A 178 10.86 -11.99 -30.12
N GLY A 179 11.44 -10.91 -30.51
CA GLY A 179 11.47 -9.49 -30.12
C GLY A 179 10.72 -9.21 -28.82
N LEU A 180 11.37 -9.37 -27.68
CA LEU A 180 11.03 -8.86 -26.34
C LEU A 180 10.57 -7.39 -26.40
N VAL A 181 9.25 -7.17 -26.65
CA VAL A 181 8.55 -5.87 -26.54
C VAL A 181 8.24 -5.62 -25.05
N PRO A 182 8.70 -4.52 -24.36
CA PRO A 182 8.49 -3.93 -23.03
C PRO A 182 7.03 -4.03 -22.59
N MET A 183 6.66 -4.74 -21.47
CA MET A 183 5.48 -4.89 -20.58
C MET A 183 4.72 -3.56 -20.46
N SER A 184 4.91 -2.67 -21.63
CA SER A 184 3.76 -1.76 -21.89
C SER A 184 3.76 -1.34 -23.36
N ALA A 185 3.41 -2.27 -24.23
CA ALA A 185 3.41 -1.68 -25.60
C ALA A 185 1.97 -1.53 -26.11
N ASP A 186 1.12 -0.76 -25.29
CA ASP A 186 -0.18 -0.42 -25.92
C ASP A 186 0.03 0.40 -27.20
N SER A 187 0.64 -0.19 -28.02
CA SER A 187 1.09 0.64 -29.16
C SER A 187 0.17 0.44 -30.36
N CYS A 188 -0.90 -0.40 -30.24
CA CYS A 188 -1.77 -0.61 -31.42
C CYS A 188 -3.06 0.20 -31.25
N GLU A 189 -3.63 0.50 -32.39
CA GLU A 189 -4.76 1.44 -32.48
C GLU A 189 -5.92 1.00 -31.57
N TYR A 190 -5.96 -0.25 -31.27
CA TYR A 190 -7.11 -0.74 -30.46
C TYR A 190 -6.62 -1.16 -29.07
N ALA A 191 -5.59 -0.74 -28.56
CA ALA A 191 -4.93 -1.15 -27.30
C ALA A 191 -5.65 -0.52 -26.10
N HIS A 192 -6.74 0.45 -26.20
CA HIS A 192 -7.42 1.07 -25.04
C HIS A 192 -8.93 1.09 -25.26
N ASP A 193 -9.29 0.03 -25.89
CA ASP A 193 -10.76 0.06 -26.18
C ASP A 193 -11.47 -0.99 -25.34
N ASN A 194 -10.81 -1.37 -24.33
CA ASN A 194 -11.34 -2.29 -23.30
C ASN A 194 -11.67 -3.67 -23.89
N GLU A 195 -11.12 -3.98 -25.01
CA GLU A 195 -11.20 -5.35 -25.56
C GLU A 195 -9.78 -5.85 -25.90
N CYS A 196 -9.63 -7.29 -25.52
CA CYS A 196 -8.34 -7.86 -25.96
C CYS A 196 -8.34 -8.11 -27.47
N ASP A 197 -7.35 -7.44 -28.14
CA ASP A 197 -7.43 -7.50 -29.63
C ASP A 197 -6.23 -8.28 -30.18
N GLU A 198 -5.55 -8.90 -29.27
CA GLU A 198 -4.45 -9.78 -29.72
C GLU A 198 -4.95 -11.22 -29.90
N ALA A 199 -4.59 -11.76 -30.99
CA ALA A 199 -5.11 -13.09 -31.36
C ALA A 199 -4.52 -14.17 -30.45
N ARG A 200 -3.37 -14.03 -29.94
CA ARG A 200 -2.73 -15.05 -29.08
C ARG A 200 -3.52 -15.29 -27.79
N TYR A 201 -4.36 -14.37 -27.43
CA TYR A 201 -5.20 -14.56 -26.22
C TYR A 201 -6.66 -14.78 -26.62
N GLY A 202 -6.96 -15.06 -27.98
CA GLY A 202 -8.34 -15.37 -28.42
C GLY A 202 -9.12 -14.11 -28.80
N GLY A 203 -8.43 -12.89 -28.87
CA GLY A 203 -9.00 -11.60 -29.32
C GLY A 203 -9.10 -11.51 -30.85
N GLY A 204 -9.97 -10.56 -31.40
CA GLY A 204 -10.33 -10.37 -32.83
C GLY A 204 -9.11 -10.25 -33.73
N GLY A 205 -7.78 -10.35 -33.12
CA GLY A 205 -6.56 -10.31 -33.96
C GLY A 205 -6.34 -8.93 -34.57
N TYR A 206 -6.84 -7.94 -34.02
CA TYR A 206 -6.72 -6.59 -34.60
C TYR A 206 -5.44 -5.92 -34.11
N CYS A 207 -4.78 -6.63 -33.20
CA CYS A 207 -3.51 -6.07 -32.70
C CYS A 207 -2.44 -7.18 -32.73
N GLU A 208 -1.19 -6.63 -33.20
CA GLU A 208 -0.05 -7.58 -33.13
C GLU A 208 0.31 -7.91 -31.68
N THR A 209 1.01 -9.16 -31.55
CA THR A 209 1.39 -9.67 -30.21
C THR A 209 2.19 -8.60 -29.44
N GLY A 210 1.67 -8.33 -28.19
CA GLY A 210 2.47 -7.49 -27.27
C GLY A 210 2.14 -6.01 -27.45
N THR A 211 1.13 -5.68 -28.32
CA THR A 211 0.89 -4.25 -28.63
C THR A 211 -0.46 -3.81 -28.05
N ASP A 212 -1.24 -4.73 -27.46
CA ASP A 212 -2.50 -4.41 -26.75
C ASP A 212 -2.45 -5.01 -25.34
N THR A 213 -1.41 -4.77 -24.65
CA THR A 213 -1.06 -5.51 -23.41
C THR A 213 -1.97 -5.09 -22.25
N SER A 214 -2.48 -3.83 -22.32
CA SER A 214 -3.35 -3.39 -21.19
C SER A 214 -4.74 -4.03 -21.28
N ASP A 215 -5.34 -4.16 -22.47
CA ASP A 215 -6.68 -4.76 -22.63
C ASP A 215 -6.61 -6.29 -22.58
N CYS A 216 -5.28 -6.87 -22.79
CA CYS A 216 -5.21 -8.35 -22.84
C CYS A 216 -4.62 -8.89 -21.54
N ARG A 217 -4.57 -8.04 -20.57
CA ARG A 217 -3.86 -8.39 -19.32
C ARG A 217 -4.64 -9.45 -18.53
N GLN A 218 -5.96 -9.30 -18.52
CA GLN A 218 -6.78 -10.30 -17.78
C GLN A 218 -6.73 -11.67 -18.48
N LEU A 219 -6.73 -11.62 -19.85
CA LEU A 219 -6.62 -12.90 -20.60
C LEU A 219 -5.20 -13.45 -20.54
N ALA A 220 -4.21 -12.53 -20.55
CA ALA A 220 -2.81 -12.93 -20.34
C ALA A 220 -2.58 -13.49 -18.94
N ALA A 221 -3.34 -13.01 -18.00
CA ALA A 221 -3.24 -13.50 -16.60
C ALA A 221 -4.12 -14.73 -16.41
N GLY A 222 -4.78 -15.16 -17.67
CA GLY A 222 -5.65 -16.34 -17.64
C GLY A 222 -7.02 -16.05 -17.00
N ILE A 223 -7.29 -14.74 -16.69
CA ILE A 223 -8.56 -14.27 -16.11
C ILE A 223 -9.58 -13.99 -17.23
N ASP A 224 -10.59 -15.08 -17.48
CA ASP A 224 -11.65 -15.01 -18.53
C ASP A 224 -11.12 -15.55 -19.86
N ASP A 225 -10.01 -16.20 -19.70
CA ASP A 225 -9.44 -16.87 -20.90
C ASP A 225 -10.23 -18.13 -21.24
N ASP A 226 -10.98 -18.07 -22.43
CA ASP A 226 -11.77 -19.25 -22.84
C ASP A 226 -11.18 -19.84 -24.13
N SER A 227 -9.94 -19.73 -24.10
CA SER A 227 -9.32 -20.18 -25.36
C SER A 227 -9.42 -21.70 -25.51
N CYS A 228 -9.78 -22.38 -24.47
CA CYS A 228 -9.98 -23.85 -24.56
C CYS A 228 -11.25 -24.18 -25.36
N ARG A 229 -11.07 -25.22 -26.10
CA ARG A 229 -12.21 -25.60 -26.98
C ARG A 229 -13.43 -26.01 -26.15
N TRP A 230 -13.16 -26.48 -25.00
CA TRP A 230 -14.30 -26.92 -24.17
C TRP A 230 -14.71 -25.80 -23.21
N ALA A 231 -14.25 -24.64 -23.59
CA ALA A 231 -14.70 -23.51 -22.76
C ALA A 231 -16.16 -23.17 -23.11
N ASN A 232 -17.15 -22.81 -22.00
CA ASN A 232 -18.56 -22.38 -22.15
C ASN A 232 -19.49 -23.56 -22.43
N ASP A 233 -19.05 -24.67 -22.05
CA ASP A 233 -19.92 -25.84 -22.29
C ASP A 233 -20.66 -26.25 -21.02
N GLY A 234 -20.53 -25.26 -20.15
CA GLY A 234 -21.36 -25.47 -18.95
C GLY A 234 -20.66 -26.38 -17.92
N ALA A 235 -19.40 -26.87 -18.30
CA ALA A 235 -18.63 -27.68 -17.32
C ALA A 235 -17.23 -27.08 -17.16
N CYS A 236 -16.79 -27.22 -15.71
CA CYS A 236 -15.38 -26.81 -15.52
C CYS A 236 -14.44 -27.93 -16.00
N ASP A 237 -13.54 -27.55 -16.98
CA ASP A 237 -12.72 -28.63 -17.59
C ASP A 237 -11.25 -28.42 -17.23
N GLU A 238 -11.09 -27.64 -16.21
CA GLU A 238 -9.71 -27.43 -15.71
C GLU A 238 -9.48 -28.30 -14.47
N ALA A 239 -8.35 -28.96 -14.54
CA ALA A 239 -8.04 -29.90 -13.44
C ALA A 239 -7.79 -29.14 -12.12
N ARG A 240 -7.25 -27.94 -12.20
CA ARG A 240 -6.93 -27.15 -10.98
C ARG A 240 -8.19 -26.90 -10.15
N TYR A 241 -9.41 -27.02 -10.71
CA TYR A 241 -10.66 -26.84 -9.93
C TYR A 241 -11.35 -28.19 -9.72
N GLY A 242 -10.62 -29.27 -9.99
CA GLY A 242 -11.24 -30.60 -9.84
C GLY A 242 -12.12 -30.98 -11.03
N GLY A 243 -11.93 -30.29 -12.24
CA GLY A 243 -12.71 -30.53 -13.46
C GLY A 243 -12.06 -31.63 -14.32
N GLY A 244 -12.68 -32.05 -15.43
CA GLY A 244 -12.41 -33.21 -16.31
C GLY A 244 -11.00 -33.16 -16.93
N GLY A 245 -10.20 -31.92 -16.70
CA GLY A 245 -8.77 -31.87 -17.09
C GLY A 245 -8.60 -31.72 -18.61
N GLN A 246 -9.63 -31.36 -19.30
CA GLN A 246 -9.58 -31.25 -20.78
C GLN A 246 -9.04 -29.87 -21.19
N CYS A 247 -8.93 -29.04 -20.20
CA CYS A 247 -8.43 -27.69 -20.54
C CYS A 247 -7.22 -27.38 -19.64
N ARG A 248 -6.17 -26.72 -20.40
CA ARG A 248 -5.07 -26.16 -19.56
C ARG A 248 -5.60 -25.14 -18.56
N ASP A 249 -4.88 -25.10 -17.35
CA ASP A 249 -5.33 -24.17 -16.29
C ASP A 249 -5.43 -22.73 -16.83
N GLY A 250 -6.72 -22.15 -16.61
CA GLY A 250 -6.86 -20.71 -16.95
C GLY A 250 -7.49 -20.52 -18.32
N THR A 251 -7.72 -21.63 -19.10
CA THR A 251 -8.18 -21.44 -20.49
C THR A 251 -9.67 -21.78 -20.62
N ASP A 252 -10.38 -22.27 -19.47
CA ASP A 252 -11.84 -22.52 -19.40
C ASP A 252 -12.45 -21.66 -18.29
N ALA A 253 -12.20 -20.35 -18.33
CA ALA A 253 -12.44 -19.43 -17.19
C ALA A 253 -13.95 -19.22 -16.97
N THR A 254 -14.77 -19.17 -18.07
CA THR A 254 -16.21 -18.89 -17.93
C THR A 254 -16.92 -20.01 -17.18
N ASP A 255 -16.62 -21.27 -17.47
CA ASP A 255 -17.31 -22.40 -16.80
C ASP A 255 -16.70 -22.67 -15.42
N CYS A 256 -15.41 -22.31 -15.29
CA CYS A 256 -14.74 -22.62 -14.01
C CYS A 256 -14.89 -21.46 -13.02
N SER A 257 -15.07 -20.25 -13.55
CA SER A 257 -15.39 -19.09 -12.69
C SER A 257 -16.76 -19.21 -12.03
N LEU A 258 -17.68 -19.93 -12.69
CA LEU A 258 -19.01 -20.19 -12.11
C LEU A 258 -18.91 -21.24 -11.01
N TYR A 259 -17.69 -21.86 -10.93
CA TYR A 259 -17.60 -22.97 -9.96
C TYR A 259 -16.52 -22.67 -8.91
N GLY A 260 -15.57 -21.77 -8.99
CA GLY A 260 -14.29 -21.59 -8.26
C GLY A 260 -14.54 -21.10 -6.83
N ASN A 261 -15.92 -20.86 -6.52
CA ASN A 261 -16.21 -20.69 -5.08
C ASN A 261 -17.59 -21.27 -4.73
N SER A 262 -18.20 -21.96 -5.72
CA SER A 262 -19.50 -22.61 -5.42
C SER A 262 -19.33 -23.82 -4.48
N PRO A 263 -20.34 -24.10 -3.70
CA PRO A 263 -20.29 -25.26 -2.80
C PRO A 263 -19.87 -26.54 -3.54
N ASP A 264 -20.27 -26.69 -4.80
CA ASP A 264 -19.91 -27.90 -5.57
C ASP A 264 -18.42 -27.91 -5.92
N ALA A 265 -17.94 -26.76 -6.22
CA ALA A 265 -16.48 -26.66 -6.52
C ALA A 265 -15.65 -26.92 -5.26
N ARG A 266 -16.09 -26.39 -4.18
CA ARG A 266 -15.34 -26.60 -2.92
C ARG A 266 -15.35 -28.08 -2.51
N ALA A 267 -16.45 -28.68 -2.75
CA ALA A 267 -16.53 -30.12 -2.42
C ALA A 267 -15.59 -30.93 -3.32
N ARG A 268 -15.55 -30.62 -4.56
CA ARG A 268 -14.64 -31.36 -5.46
C ARG A 268 -13.18 -31.12 -5.06
N LEU A 269 -12.91 -29.87 -4.78
CA LEU A 269 -11.53 -29.55 -4.38
C LEU A 269 -11.16 -30.24 -3.07
N LEU A 270 -12.11 -30.29 -2.19
CA LEU A 270 -11.82 -31.02 -0.92
C LEU A 270 -11.56 -32.50 -1.20
N ASP A 271 -12.16 -33.09 -2.23
CA ASP A 271 -11.97 -34.52 -2.56
C ASP A 271 -10.54 -34.76 -3.09
N LEU A 272 -9.97 -33.68 -3.51
CA LEU A 272 -8.61 -33.87 -4.08
C LEU A 272 -7.55 -33.85 -2.97
N VAL A 273 -7.96 -33.52 -1.76
CA VAL A 273 -6.98 -33.49 -0.64
C VAL A 273 -6.64 -34.92 -0.20
N PRO A 274 -5.33 -35.14 0.01
CA PRO A 274 -4.94 -36.48 0.48
C PRO A 274 -5.73 -36.90 1.73
N GLY A 275 -6.14 -38.24 1.80
CA GLY A 275 -7.05 -38.82 2.82
C GLY A 275 -6.61 -38.47 4.25
N ASP A 276 -5.30 -38.56 4.50
CA ASP A 276 -4.83 -38.28 5.88
C ASP A 276 -5.07 -36.80 6.26
N LEU A 277 -4.74 -35.93 5.36
CA LEU A 277 -4.94 -34.49 5.63
C LEU A 277 -6.44 -34.15 5.68
N ARG A 278 -7.19 -34.78 4.79
CA ARG A 278 -8.66 -34.52 4.80
C ARG A 278 -9.27 -34.97 6.13
N ALA A 279 -8.78 -36.06 6.72
CA ALA A 279 -9.31 -36.52 8.03
C ALA A 279 -9.00 -35.49 9.12
N ARG A 280 -7.90 -34.87 9.05
CA ARG A 280 -7.57 -33.84 10.07
C ARG A 280 -8.40 -32.57 9.85
N LEU A 281 -8.57 -32.29 8.55
CA LEU A 281 -9.39 -31.09 8.26
C LEU A 281 -10.81 -31.26 8.78
N GLY A 282 -11.31 -32.51 8.84
CA GLY A 282 -12.64 -32.80 9.40
C GLY A 282 -13.76 -32.37 8.46
N ASP A 283 -14.81 -31.66 9.08
CA ASP A 283 -15.99 -31.31 8.25
C ASP A 283 -16.31 -29.81 8.39
N ASP A 284 -17.55 -29.41 7.86
CA ASP A 284 -17.91 -27.98 7.88
C ASP A 284 -19.05 -27.73 8.87
N SER A 285 -18.94 -28.38 10.04
CA SER A 285 -20.07 -28.30 11.00
C SER A 285 -20.08 -26.93 11.70
N CYS A 286 -19.01 -26.07 11.57
CA CYS A 286 -18.94 -24.74 12.22
C CYS A 286 -19.72 -23.71 11.38
N GLU A 287 -20.25 -22.69 12.16
CA GLU A 287 -21.10 -21.68 11.46
C GLU A 287 -20.28 -20.86 10.46
N TYR A 288 -18.92 -20.87 10.65
CA TYR A 288 -18.11 -20.04 9.73
C TYR A 288 -17.35 -20.93 8.75
N ALA A 289 -17.63 -22.16 8.47
CA ALA A 289 -16.89 -23.17 7.69
C ALA A 289 -16.97 -22.85 6.18
N ASN A 290 -17.80 -21.78 5.71
CA ASN A 290 -17.93 -21.49 4.26
C ASN A 290 -18.04 -19.99 4.03
N ASP A 291 -17.26 -19.36 4.82
CA ASP A 291 -17.39 -17.90 4.63
C ASP A 291 -16.12 -17.35 3.94
N GLY A 292 -15.34 -18.41 3.40
CA GLY A 292 -14.21 -17.91 2.59
C GLY A 292 -12.94 -17.70 3.44
N GLU A 293 -13.05 -17.72 4.78
CA GLU A 293 -11.86 -17.62 5.67
C GLU A 293 -11.61 -18.95 6.38
N CYS A 294 -10.28 -19.25 6.45
CA CYS A 294 -9.95 -20.43 7.29
C CYS A 294 -10.06 -20.05 8.77
N ASP A 295 -10.98 -20.78 9.52
CA ASP A 295 -11.23 -20.37 10.92
C ASP A 295 -10.79 -21.51 11.85
N ASP A 296 -9.88 -22.24 11.33
CA ASP A 296 -9.29 -23.33 12.14
C ASP A 296 -7.79 -23.05 12.36
N ALA A 297 -7.49 -22.84 13.65
CA ALA A 297 -6.11 -22.39 13.97
C ALA A 297 -5.10 -23.51 13.68
N ALA A 298 -5.57 -24.76 13.66
CA ALA A 298 -4.63 -25.87 13.37
C ALA A 298 -4.05 -25.76 11.95
N PHE A 299 -4.70 -24.99 11.15
CA PHE A 299 -4.19 -24.90 9.75
C PHE A 299 -3.90 -23.45 9.41
N GLY A 300 -3.55 -22.69 10.47
CA GLY A 300 -3.05 -21.31 10.21
C GLY A 300 -4.20 -20.31 10.01
N GLY A 301 -5.47 -20.79 10.41
CA GLY A 301 -6.67 -19.93 10.26
C GLY A 301 -7.02 -19.23 11.59
N THR A 302 -8.07 -18.45 11.62
CA THR A 302 -8.49 -17.76 12.87
C THR A 302 -9.07 -18.74 13.87
N VAL A 303 -9.52 -18.27 15.07
CA VAL A 303 -9.92 -19.20 16.16
C VAL A 303 -11.44 -19.25 16.25
N TYR A 304 -12.15 -18.96 15.16
CA TYR A 304 -13.63 -18.87 15.28
C TYR A 304 -14.26 -20.26 15.15
N CYS A 305 -13.45 -21.20 14.75
CA CYS A 305 -14.00 -22.58 14.66
C CYS A 305 -13.07 -23.53 15.41
N ALA A 306 -13.84 -24.50 16.10
CA ALA A 306 -13.01 -25.58 16.70
C ALA A 306 -12.23 -26.34 15.61
N SER A 307 -11.06 -26.87 16.07
CA SER A 307 -10.23 -27.61 15.10
C SER A 307 -11.04 -28.71 14.39
N GLY A 308 -10.96 -28.75 13.05
CA GLY A 308 -11.54 -29.83 12.24
C GLY A 308 -12.98 -29.49 11.80
N THR A 309 -13.44 -28.29 12.06
CA THR A 309 -14.87 -28.06 11.75
C THR A 309 -14.99 -26.99 10.65
N ASP A 310 -13.82 -26.64 9.97
CA ASP A 310 -13.84 -25.62 8.89
C ASP A 310 -13.00 -26.13 7.72
N ALA A 311 -13.33 -27.27 7.23
CA ALA A 311 -12.46 -28.03 6.31
C ALA A 311 -12.41 -27.35 4.93
N SER A 312 -13.56 -26.92 4.45
CA SER A 312 -13.58 -26.42 3.06
C SER A 312 -12.76 -25.13 2.94
N ASP A 313 -12.84 -24.23 3.94
CA ASP A 313 -12.12 -22.94 3.83
C ASP A 313 -10.65 -23.10 4.20
N CYS A 314 -10.31 -24.33 4.91
CA CYS A 314 -8.91 -24.43 5.40
C CYS A 314 -8.12 -25.38 4.50
N ARG A 315 -8.74 -25.85 3.52
CA ARG A 315 -8.09 -26.90 2.70
C ARG A 315 -6.85 -26.35 2.00
N ALA A 316 -7.08 -25.17 1.38
CA ALA A 316 -5.94 -24.65 0.60
C ALA A 316 -4.74 -24.35 1.52
N LEU A 317 -5.01 -23.86 2.63
CA LEU A 317 -3.90 -23.59 3.56
C LEU A 317 -3.26 -24.90 4.05
N ALA A 318 -4.12 -25.87 4.25
CA ALA A 318 -3.57 -27.18 4.70
C ALA A 318 -2.64 -27.76 3.64
N LEU A 319 -2.80 -27.36 2.41
CA LEU A 319 -1.94 -27.90 1.33
C LEU A 319 -0.73 -27.00 1.13
N GLY A 320 -0.61 -25.98 2.00
CA GLY A 320 0.52 -25.05 1.83
C GLY A 320 0.22 -23.91 0.85
N GLY A 321 -1.04 -23.85 0.45
CA GLY A 321 -1.46 -22.77 -0.46
C GLY A 321 -1.58 -23.30 -1.90
N GLU A 322 -2.58 -22.69 -2.62
CA GLU A 322 -2.75 -23.06 -4.05
C GLU A 322 -3.40 -21.90 -4.79
N ASP A 323 -3.54 -22.03 -6.22
CA ASP A 323 -4.08 -20.90 -7.03
C ASP A 323 -5.41 -21.30 -7.67
N SER A 324 -6.23 -21.86 -6.73
CA SER A 324 -7.52 -22.33 -7.28
C SER A 324 -8.51 -21.16 -7.43
N CYS A 325 -8.18 -19.97 -6.86
CA CYS A 325 -9.00 -18.75 -7.00
C CYS A 325 -8.79 -18.15 -8.39
N ARG A 326 -9.90 -17.70 -8.86
CA ARG A 326 -9.83 -17.18 -10.25
C ARG A 326 -8.92 -15.96 -10.33
N TRP A 327 -8.73 -15.29 -9.18
CA TRP A 327 -7.89 -14.07 -9.23
C TRP A 327 -6.50 -14.39 -8.67
N ALA A 328 -6.07 -15.57 -8.62
CA ALA A 328 -4.81 -15.97 -7.96
C ALA A 328 -3.60 -15.47 -8.76
N ASN A 329 -3.74 -14.90 -10.07
CA ASN A 329 -2.57 -14.50 -10.89
C ASN A 329 -2.86 -13.18 -11.60
N ASP A 330 -3.49 -12.38 -10.82
CA ASP A 330 -3.79 -11.11 -11.52
C ASP A 330 -2.93 -9.98 -10.99
N GLY A 331 -1.85 -10.50 -10.31
CA GLY A 331 -0.90 -9.46 -9.88
C GLY A 331 -1.34 -8.78 -8.58
N GLU A 332 -2.51 -9.30 -8.02
CA GLU A 332 -2.96 -8.73 -6.72
C GLU A 332 -3.26 -9.87 -5.75
N CYS A 333 -2.83 -9.48 -4.41
CA CYS A 333 -3.27 -10.46 -3.40
C CYS A 333 -4.78 -10.32 -3.14
N ASP A 334 -5.54 -11.55 -3.17
CA ASP A 334 -7.02 -11.43 -3.10
C ASP A 334 -7.55 -12.28 -1.93
N GLU A 335 -6.65 -12.57 -0.96
CA GLU A 335 -7.09 -13.40 0.18
C GLU A 335 -7.58 -12.49 1.31
N PRO A 336 -8.50 -13.09 2.08
CA PRO A 336 -9.07 -12.29 3.16
C PRO A 336 -8.00 -11.82 4.17
N GLY A 337 -8.16 -10.48 4.54
CA GLY A 337 -7.31 -9.95 5.64
C GLY A 337 -5.96 -9.45 5.11
N ILE A 338 -5.47 -9.94 3.99
CA ILE A 338 -4.12 -9.51 3.56
C ILE A 338 -4.21 -9.05 2.09
N GLY A 339 -5.46 -9.04 1.50
CA GLY A 339 -5.62 -8.54 0.11
C GLY A 339 -7.06 -8.03 -0.09
N THR A 340 -7.63 -8.20 -1.34
CA THR A 340 -8.93 -7.59 -1.73
C THR A 340 -10.10 -8.45 -1.25
N ASP A 341 -9.79 -9.59 -0.66
CA ASP A 341 -10.81 -10.48 -0.07
C ASP A 341 -11.69 -11.09 -1.15
N ASN A 342 -11.18 -11.16 -2.35
CA ASN A 342 -11.99 -11.77 -3.44
C ASN A 342 -11.77 -13.29 -3.52
N CYS A 343 -10.82 -13.71 -2.71
CA CYS A 343 -10.50 -15.15 -2.73
C CYS A 343 -10.56 -15.70 -1.32
N ALA A 344 -10.80 -17.12 -1.30
CA ALA A 344 -10.74 -17.79 0.03
C ALA A 344 -9.29 -17.92 0.51
N SER A 345 -9.17 -18.13 1.83
CA SER A 345 -7.82 -18.19 2.44
C SER A 345 -6.97 -19.27 1.76
N GLY A 346 -5.81 -18.84 1.27
CA GLY A 346 -4.80 -19.82 0.79
C GLY A 346 -5.00 -20.19 -0.67
N THR A 347 -6.01 -19.50 -1.38
CA THR A 347 -6.29 -19.96 -2.76
C THR A 347 -5.68 -18.99 -3.77
N ASP A 348 -4.99 -17.94 -3.32
CA ASP A 348 -4.27 -16.97 -4.18
C ASP A 348 -2.80 -16.91 -3.76
N ARG A 349 -2.22 -18.02 -3.88
CA ARG A 349 -0.86 -18.16 -3.30
C ARG A 349 0.16 -17.33 -4.10
N THR A 350 0.01 -17.39 -5.38
CA THR A 350 1.04 -16.74 -6.23
C THR A 350 1.07 -15.23 -5.95
N ASP A 351 -0.07 -14.66 -5.86
CA ASP A 351 -0.04 -13.17 -5.70
C ASP A 351 0.08 -12.80 -4.23
N CYS A 352 -0.14 -13.81 -3.33
CA CYS A 352 -0.15 -13.39 -1.91
C CYS A 352 1.13 -13.89 -1.22
N ALA A 353 1.97 -14.42 -1.99
CA ALA A 353 3.16 -15.08 -1.38
C ALA A 353 3.96 -14.06 -0.56
N ALA A 354 4.00 -12.81 -1.00
CA ALA A 354 4.85 -11.81 -0.32
C ALA A 354 4.21 -11.33 0.99
N VAL A 355 2.92 -11.55 1.07
CA VAL A 355 2.30 -10.99 2.30
C VAL A 355 1.61 -12.11 3.08
N ALA A 356 1.85 -13.36 2.73
CA ALA A 356 1.18 -14.51 3.36
C ALA A 356 1.51 -14.58 4.85
N TYR A 357 2.69 -14.09 5.22
CA TYR A 357 3.10 -14.14 6.64
C TYR A 357 2.24 -13.21 7.50
N LEU A 358 1.44 -12.36 6.90
CA LEU A 358 0.56 -11.45 7.65
C LEU A 358 -0.84 -12.05 7.82
N ARG A 359 -0.98 -13.24 7.40
CA ARG A 359 -2.31 -13.87 7.51
C ARG A 359 -2.70 -14.02 8.99
N ASN A 360 -4.01 -13.42 9.23
CA ASN A 360 -4.66 -13.59 10.55
C ASN A 360 -3.90 -12.84 11.64
N ARG A 361 -2.97 -12.04 11.10
CA ARG A 361 -2.28 -11.23 12.13
C ARG A 361 -2.92 -9.85 12.19
N THR A 362 -2.93 -9.34 13.44
CA THR A 362 -3.50 -7.99 13.62
C THR A 362 -2.65 -7.23 14.63
N ASP A 363 -3.06 -5.97 14.74
CA ASP A 363 -2.46 -5.16 15.84
C ASP A 363 -3.52 -4.77 16.87
N SER A 364 -4.26 -5.78 17.29
CA SER A 364 -5.42 -5.47 18.18
C SER A 364 -4.97 -5.42 19.63
N CYS A 365 -3.79 -5.84 19.89
CA CYS A 365 -3.30 -5.79 21.27
C CYS A 365 -3.02 -4.33 21.67
N SER A 366 -3.19 -4.02 22.91
CA SER A 366 -3.06 -2.61 23.37
C SER A 366 -1.59 -2.17 23.37
N THR A 367 -0.75 -3.19 23.18
CA THR A 367 0.68 -2.78 23.18
C THR A 367 1.29 -3.07 21.81
N ALA A 368 0.53 -3.20 20.74
CA ALA A 368 0.98 -3.62 19.40
C ALA A 368 1.86 -2.55 18.76
N PHE A 369 2.25 -1.43 19.46
CA PHE A 369 3.09 -0.38 18.88
C PHE A 369 4.02 0.21 19.94
N ASP A 370 4.40 -0.59 20.89
CA ASP A 370 5.25 -0.01 21.96
C ASP A 370 6.69 -0.48 21.79
N GLY A 371 6.95 -1.14 20.66
CA GLY A 371 8.34 -1.49 20.33
C GLY A 371 8.76 -2.84 20.93
N VAL A 372 7.75 -3.46 21.65
CA VAL A 372 8.10 -4.76 22.26
C VAL A 372 7.09 -5.80 21.77
N CYS A 373 7.74 -7.03 21.32
CA CYS A 373 6.82 -8.14 21.03
C CYS A 373 6.26 -8.73 22.32
N ASN A 374 4.78 -8.74 22.38
CA ASN A 374 4.16 -9.17 23.66
C ASN A 374 3.33 -10.44 23.42
N GLU A 375 3.61 -11.06 22.34
CA GLU A 375 2.93 -12.35 22.10
C GLU A 375 3.70 -13.49 22.77
N PRO A 376 2.94 -14.66 23.04
CA PRO A 376 3.61 -15.75 23.77
C PRO A 376 4.86 -16.24 23.04
N ASP A 377 4.80 -16.26 21.69
CA ASP A 377 5.97 -16.75 20.92
C ASP A 377 6.89 -15.57 20.57
N GLY A 378 7.93 -15.31 21.38
CA GLY A 378 8.85 -14.22 20.95
C GLY A 378 8.74 -13.01 21.89
N GLY A 379 7.72 -13.13 22.97
CA GLY A 379 7.58 -11.98 23.90
C GLY A 379 7.18 -12.47 25.29
N ASP A 380 6.53 -11.60 26.10
CA ASP A 380 6.26 -11.86 27.54
C ASP A 380 4.84 -12.40 27.73
N GLY A 381 4.08 -12.57 26.61
CA GLY A 381 2.81 -13.33 26.69
C GLY A 381 1.64 -12.44 27.16
N THR A 382 1.82 -11.14 27.14
CA THR A 382 0.72 -10.28 27.64
C THR A 382 -0.28 -10.01 26.52
N CYS A 383 0.05 -10.44 25.31
CA CYS A 383 -0.88 -10.26 24.18
C CYS A 383 -1.29 -11.64 23.63
N PRO A 384 -2.59 -11.63 23.10
CA PRO A 384 -3.00 -12.87 22.41
C PRO A 384 -2.11 -13.16 21.19
N VAL A 385 -2.06 -14.42 20.85
CA VAL A 385 -1.22 -14.81 19.70
C VAL A 385 -1.69 -14.04 18.44
N LEU A 386 -0.66 -13.49 17.64
CA LEU A 386 -0.86 -12.82 16.34
C LEU A 386 -1.57 -11.48 16.50
N SER A 387 -1.54 -10.87 17.64
CA SER A 387 -2.30 -9.62 17.85
C SER A 387 -1.33 -8.45 18.02
N ASP A 388 -0.05 -8.67 17.95
CA ASP A 388 0.98 -7.63 18.15
C ASP A 388 1.97 -7.68 16.97
N THR A 389 1.41 -7.52 15.78
CA THR A 389 2.17 -7.79 14.54
C THR A 389 3.24 -6.71 14.34
N ALA A 390 2.85 -5.47 14.63
CA ALA A 390 3.79 -4.36 14.36
C ALA A 390 5.08 -4.55 15.15
N ASP A 391 4.97 -5.09 16.32
CA ASP A 391 6.19 -5.21 17.16
C ASP A 391 6.84 -6.58 16.97
N CYS A 392 6.09 -7.63 16.59
CA CYS A 392 6.70 -8.98 16.57
C CYS A 392 7.28 -9.28 15.19
N LEU A 393 6.75 -8.65 14.16
CA LEU A 393 7.25 -9.02 12.81
C LEU A 393 7.88 -7.81 12.14
N GLY A 394 7.72 -6.69 12.83
CA GLY A 394 8.25 -5.46 12.19
C GLY A 394 7.14 -4.63 11.55
N ARG A 395 7.59 -3.42 11.07
CA ARG A 395 6.56 -2.45 10.63
C ARG A 395 6.57 -2.34 9.10
N SER A 396 7.38 -3.21 8.52
CA SER A 396 7.42 -3.15 7.05
C SER A 396 6.17 -3.82 6.45
N ARG A 397 5.60 -3.05 5.51
CA ARG A 397 4.41 -3.61 4.85
C ARG A 397 4.54 -3.41 3.34
N PRO A 398 4.47 -4.63 2.61
CA PRO A 398 4.52 -4.45 1.15
C PRO A 398 3.38 -3.55 0.65
N ALA A 399 3.80 -2.59 -0.07
CA ALA A 399 2.73 -1.74 -0.66
C ALA A 399 1.66 -2.60 -1.35
N GLY A 400 0.60 -2.97 -0.68
CA GLY A 400 -0.50 -3.75 -1.31
C GLY A 400 -1.85 -3.09 -1.03
N LEU A 401 -2.95 -3.19 -1.89
CA LEU A 401 -4.22 -2.57 -2.29
C LEU A 401 -5.21 -2.57 -1.12
N GLU A 402 -4.96 -3.41 0.16
CA GLU A 402 -6.05 -3.34 1.16
C GLU A 402 -5.59 -2.58 2.40
N ASN A 403 -4.19 -2.41 2.57
CA ASN A 403 -3.56 -1.60 3.63
C ASN A 403 -2.48 -0.69 3.03
N HIS A 404 -2.86 0.47 2.99
CA HIS A 404 -1.96 1.31 2.16
C HIS A 404 -0.94 2.01 3.08
N PHE A 405 -0.04 1.10 3.39
CA PHE A 405 1.17 1.54 4.12
C PHE A 405 2.24 1.96 3.13
N PHE A 406 2.75 3.12 3.26
CA PHE A 406 3.83 3.55 2.34
C PHE A 406 5.14 2.84 2.72
N GLY A 407 4.95 1.41 2.60
CA GLY A 407 6.20 0.62 2.77
C GLY A 407 6.53 0.35 4.23
N ARG A 408 5.69 1.06 5.09
CA ARG A 408 5.84 0.83 6.54
C ARG A 408 4.56 1.28 7.27
N ASP A 409 4.25 0.54 8.28
CA ASP A 409 3.15 0.97 9.14
C ASP A 409 3.66 1.92 10.23
N ASP A 410 3.29 3.25 9.99
CA ASP A 410 3.80 4.28 10.91
C ASP A 410 2.75 4.69 11.93
N ARG A 411 1.77 3.89 11.95
CA ARG A 411 0.70 4.28 12.90
C ARG A 411 1.15 3.97 14.33
N PHE A 412 0.47 4.65 15.25
CA PHE A 412 0.61 4.35 16.68
C PHE A 412 -0.76 4.39 17.36
N LEU A 413 -0.72 3.71 18.57
CA LEU A 413 -2.00 3.79 19.30
C LEU A 413 -2.07 5.11 20.09
N VAL A 414 -3.23 5.75 19.88
CA VAL A 414 -3.37 7.07 20.56
C VAL A 414 -4.11 6.87 21.89
N ASP A 415 -3.90 7.88 22.73
CA ASP A 415 -4.70 7.88 23.97
C ASP A 415 -6.08 8.50 23.71
N ALA A 416 -7.12 7.57 23.70
CA ALA A 416 -8.46 7.98 23.20
C ALA A 416 -9.25 8.70 24.30
N THR A 417 -8.51 8.92 25.48
CA THR A 417 -9.22 9.62 26.57
C THR A 417 -8.92 11.13 26.50
N GLN A 418 -8.09 11.50 25.56
CA GLN A 418 -7.71 12.93 25.49
C GLN A 418 -8.15 13.52 24.14
N LEU A 419 -8.45 14.92 24.25
CA LEU A 419 -8.68 15.60 22.94
C LEU A 419 -7.34 15.78 22.20
N PRO A 420 -7.50 15.64 20.98
CA PRO A 420 -8.67 15.61 20.09
C PRO A 420 -9.14 14.17 19.82
N TRP A 421 -8.48 13.17 20.36
CA TRP A 421 -8.77 11.77 20.01
C TRP A 421 -10.07 11.29 20.68
N ARG A 422 -10.32 11.88 21.76
CA ARG A 422 -11.52 11.48 22.53
C ARG A 422 -12.79 11.76 21.74
N ALA A 423 -12.77 12.74 20.81
CA ALA A 423 -13.96 13.10 20.01
C ALA A 423 -14.12 12.17 18.80
N ILE A 424 -13.12 11.37 18.55
CA ILE A 424 -13.17 10.43 17.40
C ILE A 424 -13.73 9.09 17.86
N GLY A 425 -14.65 8.53 17.02
CA GLY A 425 -15.29 7.30 17.53
C GLY A 425 -15.49 6.30 16.40
N SER A 426 -15.77 5.06 16.92
CA SER A 426 -16.15 3.99 15.97
C SER A 426 -17.64 4.08 15.62
N LEU A 427 -17.92 4.11 14.32
CA LEU A 427 -19.32 4.11 13.82
C LEU A 427 -19.74 2.70 13.38
N GLU A 428 -20.66 2.14 14.16
CA GLU A 428 -21.13 0.77 13.87
C GLU A 428 -22.19 0.77 12.75
N LEU A 429 -21.86 -0.06 11.73
CA LEU A 429 -22.78 -0.20 10.57
C LEU A 429 -23.41 -1.59 10.59
N HIS A 430 -24.36 -1.78 9.70
CA HIS A 430 -24.98 -3.13 9.66
C HIS A 430 -23.94 -4.18 9.25
N ASP A 431 -23.13 -3.63 8.39
CA ASP A 431 -22.03 -4.52 7.98
C ASP A 431 -20.69 -3.78 8.10
N GLY A 432 -19.89 -4.09 9.16
CA GLY A 432 -18.54 -3.48 9.31
C GLY A 432 -18.59 -2.24 10.21
N THR A 433 -17.50 -1.52 10.11
CA THR A 433 -17.39 -0.30 10.94
C THR A 433 -16.67 0.80 10.16
N CYS A 434 -17.04 2.01 10.47
CA CYS A 434 -16.31 3.19 9.97
C CYS A 434 -15.89 4.06 11.16
N THR A 435 -15.21 5.08 10.73
CA THR A 435 -14.80 6.06 11.76
C THR A 435 -15.57 7.37 11.58
N GLY A 436 -15.91 8.02 12.71
CA GLY A 436 -16.55 9.35 12.68
C GLY A 436 -15.99 10.25 13.79
N THR A 437 -16.28 11.59 13.54
CA THR A 437 -15.79 12.54 14.56
C THR A 437 -16.92 13.48 15.01
N LEU A 438 -17.00 13.66 16.36
CA LEU A 438 -18.00 14.62 16.87
C LEU A 438 -17.62 16.05 16.47
N VAL A 439 -18.65 16.71 15.76
CA VAL A 439 -18.37 18.11 15.32
C VAL A 439 -19.43 19.04 15.91
N GLY A 440 -20.19 18.50 16.92
CA GLY A 440 -21.23 19.25 17.67
C GLY A 440 -21.79 18.37 18.80
N PRO A 441 -22.76 18.98 19.57
CA PRO A 441 -23.29 18.25 20.73
C PRO A 441 -23.92 16.90 20.33
N SER A 442 -24.55 16.76 19.16
CA SER A 442 -25.18 15.47 18.78
C SER A 442 -24.93 15.21 17.29
N LEU A 443 -23.76 15.71 16.79
CA LEU A 443 -23.53 15.62 15.33
C LEU A 443 -22.16 14.96 15.08
N VAL A 444 -22.16 13.98 14.11
CA VAL A 444 -20.91 13.25 13.79
C VAL A 444 -20.63 13.42 12.29
N LEU A 445 -19.36 13.78 11.99
CA LEU A 445 -18.90 13.87 10.59
C LEU A 445 -18.21 12.57 10.18
N THR A 446 -18.63 12.05 8.99
CA THR A 446 -18.02 10.80 8.49
C THR A 446 -18.11 10.77 6.96
N ALA A 447 -17.72 9.59 6.41
CA ALA A 447 -17.74 9.49 4.94
C ALA A 447 -19.14 9.04 4.48
N ALA A 448 -19.50 9.50 3.22
CA ALA A 448 -20.83 9.16 2.69
C ALA A 448 -20.97 7.66 2.45
N HIS A 449 -19.92 7.00 2.04
CA HIS A 449 -20.07 5.56 1.70
C HIS A 449 -20.28 4.73 2.98
N CYS A 450 -20.19 5.46 4.10
CA CYS A 450 -20.50 4.76 5.36
C CYS A 450 -22.01 4.72 5.61
N VAL A 451 -22.72 5.60 4.92
CA VAL A 451 -24.16 5.68 5.28
C VAL A 451 -25.00 5.42 4.03
N THR A 452 -24.27 5.04 2.93
CA THR A 452 -25.05 4.67 1.72
C THR A 452 -24.20 3.75 0.85
N GLU A 453 -24.90 2.75 0.20
CA GLU A 453 -24.18 1.85 -0.74
C GLU A 453 -24.39 2.32 -2.19
N SER A 454 -25.59 2.83 -2.47
CA SER A 454 -25.98 3.11 -3.87
C SER A 454 -25.84 4.60 -4.19
N GLY A 455 -25.67 5.40 -3.09
CA GLY A 455 -25.71 6.87 -3.30
C GLY A 455 -27.13 7.40 -3.44
N GLU A 456 -28.12 6.54 -3.24
CA GLU A 456 -29.51 7.00 -3.39
C GLU A 456 -30.27 6.86 -2.06
N GLU A 457 -29.91 5.79 -1.38
CA GLU A 457 -30.66 5.53 -0.12
C GLU A 457 -29.68 5.63 1.06
N THR A 458 -30.38 6.17 2.10
CA THR A 458 -29.54 6.28 3.33
C THR A 458 -29.67 4.98 4.15
N VAL A 459 -28.50 4.50 4.51
CA VAL A 459 -28.46 3.42 5.51
C VAL A 459 -27.93 3.97 6.85
N THR A 460 -28.87 3.88 7.84
CA THR A 460 -28.55 4.56 9.11
C THR A 460 -27.66 3.65 9.97
N PRO A 461 -26.55 4.25 10.37
CA PRO A 461 -25.71 3.50 11.30
C PRO A 461 -26.43 3.22 12.62
N LEU A 462 -25.81 2.19 13.28
CA LEU A 462 -26.54 1.73 14.49
C LEU A 462 -26.10 2.54 15.72
N ARG A 463 -24.83 2.77 15.81
CA ARG A 463 -24.35 3.36 17.08
C ARG A 463 -23.00 4.06 16.84
N PHE A 464 -22.79 5.12 17.65
CA PHE A 464 -21.48 5.79 17.66
C PHE A 464 -20.83 5.68 19.05
N SER A 465 -19.54 5.19 19.07
CA SER A 465 -18.82 5.03 20.35
C SER A 465 -17.55 5.90 20.32
N ALA A 466 -17.61 7.01 21.12
CA ALA A 466 -16.47 7.96 21.14
C ALA A 466 -15.33 7.43 22.04
N GLY A 467 -14.11 7.59 21.50
CA GLY A 467 -12.90 7.27 22.27
C GLY A 467 -12.82 5.78 22.64
N LEU A 468 -13.34 4.93 21.77
CA LEU A 468 -13.29 3.49 22.06
C LEU A 468 -11.85 2.96 22.06
N SER A 469 -11.52 2.29 23.15
CA SER A 469 -10.21 1.63 23.24
C SER A 469 -10.26 0.49 24.26
N GLN A 470 -9.92 -0.64 23.83
CA GLN A 470 -9.85 -1.83 24.69
C GLN A 470 -11.20 -2.13 25.33
N GLY A 471 -12.20 -2.02 24.50
CA GLY A 471 -13.54 -2.41 24.98
C GLY A 471 -14.20 -1.30 25.81
N ARG A 472 -13.36 -0.22 26.09
CA ARG A 472 -13.96 0.91 26.82
C ARG A 472 -14.15 2.11 25.89
N ASN A 473 -15.18 2.88 26.31
CA ASN A 473 -15.39 4.11 25.51
C ASN A 473 -15.70 5.30 26.43
N MET A 474 -15.49 6.51 25.85
CA MET A 474 -15.73 7.74 26.64
C MET A 474 -17.22 8.12 26.63
N GLY A 475 -17.91 7.45 25.69
CA GLY A 475 -19.37 7.66 25.60
C GLY A 475 -19.92 7.01 24.31
N GLU A 476 -21.21 6.67 24.50
CA GLU A 476 -21.87 6.09 23.30
C GLU A 476 -23.26 6.69 23.11
N ALA A 477 -23.61 6.75 21.84
CA ALA A 477 -24.98 7.24 21.53
C ALA A 477 -25.54 6.50 20.31
N LYS A 478 -26.95 6.32 20.42
CA LYS A 478 -27.63 5.74 19.24
C LYS A 478 -27.72 6.78 18.11
N VAL A 479 -27.76 6.17 16.91
CA VAL A 479 -27.85 7.07 15.75
C VAL A 479 -29.34 7.18 15.34
N THR A 480 -29.84 8.47 15.10
CA THR A 480 -31.28 8.65 14.76
C THR A 480 -31.43 9.01 13.28
N GLY A 481 -30.30 9.35 12.66
CA GLY A 481 -30.43 9.66 11.21
C GLY A 481 -29.05 9.99 10.62
N ALA A 482 -29.02 10.01 9.24
CA ALA A 482 -27.79 10.40 8.53
C ALA A 482 -28.14 11.09 7.20
N VAL A 483 -27.29 12.11 6.95
CA VAL A 483 -27.49 12.78 5.65
C VAL A 483 -26.12 12.88 4.96
N PHE A 484 -26.18 12.71 3.63
CA PHE A 484 -24.91 12.84 2.88
C PHE A 484 -25.11 13.75 1.69
N ASP A 485 -24.01 14.19 1.08
CA ASP A 485 -24.09 15.08 -0.09
C ASP A 485 -24.82 14.38 -1.26
N PRO A 486 -25.84 15.01 -1.82
CA PRO A 486 -26.66 14.37 -2.87
C PRO A 486 -25.86 14.13 -4.16
N SER A 487 -24.78 14.83 -4.24
CA SER A 487 -23.96 14.65 -5.47
C SER A 487 -22.99 13.47 -5.32
N TYR A 488 -23.07 12.80 -4.16
CA TYR A 488 -22.18 11.63 -3.99
C TYR A 488 -22.55 10.50 -4.95
N ARG A 489 -21.48 10.01 -5.55
CA ARG A 489 -21.64 8.79 -6.37
C ARG A 489 -20.67 7.71 -5.88
N PRO A 490 -21.11 6.42 -5.86
CA PRO A 490 -20.32 5.34 -5.24
C PRO A 490 -19.17 4.87 -6.14
N ASP A 491 -19.15 5.38 -7.38
CA ASP A 491 -18.08 4.86 -8.24
C ASP A 491 -16.75 5.57 -7.91
N VAL A 492 -15.73 4.72 -7.94
CA VAL A 492 -14.39 5.30 -7.67
C VAL A 492 -13.91 6.03 -8.94
N ALA A 493 -13.47 7.29 -8.73
CA ALA A 493 -12.96 8.10 -9.86
C ALA A 493 -11.56 8.63 -9.52
N PRO A 494 -10.81 8.89 -10.60
CA PRO A 494 -9.50 9.50 -10.32
C PRO A 494 -9.64 10.79 -9.51
N PRO A 495 -8.44 11.09 -8.87
CA PRO A 495 -8.49 12.37 -8.15
C PRO A 495 -8.96 13.52 -9.05
N GLY A 496 -9.84 14.33 -8.45
CA GLY A 496 -10.37 15.47 -9.25
C GLY A 496 -11.58 15.02 -10.09
N GLY A 497 -11.97 13.73 -9.96
CA GLY A 497 -13.00 13.17 -10.87
C GLY A 497 -14.35 13.03 -10.15
N GLY A 498 -14.51 13.86 -8.94
CA GLY A 498 -15.86 13.86 -8.31
C GLY A 498 -15.86 13.14 -6.96
N ASN A 499 -14.71 12.85 -6.40
CA ASN A 499 -14.64 12.13 -5.11
C ASN A 499 -14.84 13.10 -3.94
N GLY A 500 -14.97 14.40 -4.21
CA GLY A 500 -15.05 15.43 -3.15
C GLY A 500 -16.42 15.44 -2.47
N HIS A 501 -17.30 14.55 -2.93
CA HIS A 501 -18.66 14.57 -2.33
C HIS A 501 -18.83 13.41 -1.34
N ASP A 502 -17.78 12.71 -1.05
CA ASP A 502 -17.89 11.54 -0.16
C ASP A 502 -17.81 11.98 1.31
N TRP A 503 -18.78 12.72 1.78
CA TRP A 503 -18.89 13.09 3.21
C TRP A 503 -20.36 13.03 3.64
N ALA A 504 -20.57 12.85 5.01
CA ALA A 504 -21.95 12.72 5.54
C ALA A 504 -21.99 13.20 6.99
N LEU A 505 -23.19 13.54 7.38
CA LEU A 505 -23.42 13.86 8.81
C LEU A 505 -24.38 12.85 9.44
N VAL A 506 -24.01 12.57 10.66
CA VAL A 506 -24.81 11.57 11.41
C VAL A 506 -25.34 12.25 12.67
N MET A 507 -26.66 12.03 12.87
CA MET A 507 -27.31 12.65 14.04
C MET A 507 -27.47 11.62 15.17
N LEU A 508 -27.19 12.17 16.46
CA LEU A 508 -27.21 11.24 17.62
C LEU A 508 -28.45 11.53 18.47
N ASP A 509 -28.88 10.56 19.26
CA ASP A 509 -30.14 10.70 20.04
C ASP A 509 -29.89 11.49 21.32
N ARG A 510 -28.59 11.80 21.56
CA ARG A 510 -28.32 12.63 22.76
C ARG A 510 -27.06 13.46 22.51
N PRO A 511 -26.92 14.59 23.26
CA PRO A 511 -25.78 15.50 23.02
C PRO A 511 -24.47 14.93 23.61
N LEU A 512 -23.99 13.88 22.99
CA LEU A 512 -22.78 13.19 23.47
C LEU A 512 -21.56 14.11 23.39
N GLY A 513 -21.51 15.00 22.43
CA GLY A 513 -20.38 15.96 22.29
C GLY A 513 -20.20 16.85 23.52
N ASP A 514 -21.31 17.20 24.29
CA ASP A 514 -21.19 18.02 25.52
C ASP A 514 -20.47 17.26 26.63
N GLU A 515 -20.46 15.92 26.52
CA GLU A 515 -19.83 15.10 27.58
C GLU A 515 -18.36 14.80 27.25
N VAL A 516 -18.15 14.56 25.93
CA VAL A 516 -16.82 13.99 25.66
C VAL A 516 -16.02 15.01 24.83
N GLY A 517 -16.59 16.17 24.46
CA GLY A 517 -15.91 17.18 23.61
C GLY A 517 -16.13 16.93 22.12
N PHE A 518 -16.06 18.05 21.29
CA PHE A 518 -16.14 17.89 19.82
C PHE A 518 -15.17 18.87 19.16
N LEU A 519 -14.89 18.53 17.82
CA LEU A 519 -13.85 19.33 17.13
C LEU A 519 -14.50 20.28 16.13
N ARG A 520 -13.76 21.39 15.98
CA ARG A 520 -14.25 22.37 14.97
C ARG A 520 -13.61 22.09 13.61
N ILE A 521 -14.33 22.76 12.63
CA ILE A 521 -13.82 22.57 11.26
C ILE A 521 -12.98 23.79 10.87
N HIS A 522 -11.77 23.47 10.37
CA HIS A 522 -11.00 24.54 9.70
C HIS A 522 -11.12 24.41 8.18
N GLN A 523 -11.89 25.39 7.65
CA GLN A 523 -12.01 25.33 6.17
C GLN A 523 -10.68 25.74 5.52
N LEU A 524 -10.20 24.91 4.63
CA LEU A 524 -8.90 25.20 3.99
C LEU A 524 -8.95 26.53 3.25
N THR A 525 -7.86 27.36 3.42
CA THR A 525 -7.75 28.69 2.78
C THR A 525 -6.82 28.60 1.56
N ASP A 526 -6.75 29.72 0.88
CA ASP A 526 -5.80 29.76 -0.26
C ASP A 526 -4.36 29.57 0.22
N GLY A 527 -4.10 30.08 1.39
CA GLY A 527 -2.76 29.85 1.97
C GLY A 527 -2.49 28.35 2.21
N ASN A 528 -3.50 27.68 2.78
CA ASN A 528 -3.32 26.23 2.98
C ASN A 528 -3.11 25.49 1.65
N LEU A 529 -3.87 25.88 0.66
CA LEU A 529 -3.78 25.18 -0.64
C LEU A 529 -2.42 25.44 -1.27
N SER A 530 -1.95 26.67 -1.12
CA SER A 530 -0.61 26.96 -1.66
C SER A 530 0.46 26.15 -0.93
N GLN A 531 0.32 25.97 0.31
CA GLN A 531 1.28 25.14 1.06
C GLN A 531 1.22 23.67 0.60
N ILE A 532 0.01 23.20 0.44
CA ILE A 532 -0.11 21.81 -0.02
C ILE A 532 0.61 21.66 -1.37
N ALA A 533 0.46 22.65 -2.31
CA ALA A 533 1.04 22.55 -3.66
C ALA A 533 2.56 22.73 -3.61
N GLY A 534 3.02 23.44 -2.67
CA GLY A 534 4.46 23.76 -2.63
C GLY A 534 5.26 22.66 -1.90
N ARG A 535 4.97 22.51 -0.64
CA ARG A 535 5.84 21.60 0.14
C ARG A 535 5.03 20.51 0.83
N GLY A 536 3.63 20.45 0.66
CA GLY A 536 2.78 19.52 1.44
C GLY A 536 2.36 20.10 2.79
N LEU A 537 1.19 19.66 3.20
CA LEU A 537 0.70 20.12 4.52
C LEU A 537 0.71 18.95 5.52
N LEU A 538 1.38 19.23 6.69
CA LEU A 538 1.48 18.15 7.70
C LEU A 538 0.20 18.11 8.56
N VAL A 539 -0.17 16.88 8.68
CA VAL A 539 -1.44 16.72 9.42
C VAL A 539 -1.33 15.47 10.29
N ASN A 540 -2.26 15.52 11.36
CA ASN A 540 -2.50 14.27 12.11
C ASN A 540 -3.82 13.61 11.69
N GLN A 541 -3.70 12.29 11.77
CA GLN A 541 -4.91 11.53 11.38
C GLN A 541 -5.09 10.33 12.33
N ALA A 542 -6.35 10.08 12.64
CA ALA A 542 -6.57 8.87 13.46
C ALA A 542 -7.94 8.26 13.13
N GLY A 543 -7.90 6.92 13.19
CA GLY A 543 -9.18 6.22 12.92
C GLY A 543 -9.14 4.78 13.44
N TYR A 544 -10.36 4.11 13.29
CA TYR A 544 -10.47 2.70 13.74
C TYR A 544 -10.32 1.76 12.55
N SER A 545 -9.03 1.25 12.49
CA SER A 545 -8.72 0.33 11.38
C SER A 545 -9.01 -1.13 11.79
N TRP A 546 -9.36 -1.85 10.84
CA TRP A 546 -9.81 -3.23 11.15
C TRP A 546 -8.70 -4.01 11.87
N ASP A 547 -7.35 -3.70 11.56
CA ASP A 547 -6.27 -4.55 12.10
C ASP A 547 -5.88 -4.14 13.52
N THR A 548 -6.46 -2.99 14.03
CA THR A 548 -6.06 -2.58 15.39
C THR A 548 -7.21 -2.85 16.36
N GLY A 549 -8.20 -3.72 15.88
CA GLY A 549 -9.32 -4.04 16.78
C GLY A 549 -10.07 -2.77 17.23
N ASP A 550 -10.35 -2.69 18.53
CA ASP A 550 -11.14 -1.53 19.01
C ASP A 550 -10.22 -0.38 19.39
N ASN A 551 -8.91 -0.50 18.98
CA ASN A 551 -7.98 0.58 19.37
C ASN A 551 -7.93 1.64 18.26
N LEU A 552 -7.93 2.87 18.78
CA LEU A 552 -7.74 3.99 17.85
C LEU A 552 -6.25 4.12 17.49
N SER A 553 -6.03 4.10 16.20
CA SER A 553 -4.63 4.27 15.76
C SER A 553 -4.48 5.54 14.92
N GLY A 554 -3.31 6.16 15.10
CA GLY A 554 -3.19 7.50 14.45
C GLY A 554 -1.85 7.63 13.74
N ASN A 555 -1.81 8.65 12.98
CA ASN A 555 -0.60 9.14 12.32
C ASN A 555 -0.23 10.52 12.86
N GLN A 556 1.17 10.69 12.95
CA GLN A 556 1.61 12.04 13.34
C GLN A 556 2.50 12.63 12.23
N GLY A 557 1.99 13.78 11.75
CA GLY A 557 2.84 14.57 10.83
C GLY A 557 2.90 13.94 9.44
N CYS A 558 1.77 13.22 9.05
CA CYS A 558 1.81 12.80 7.62
C CYS A 558 1.44 13.98 6.70
N ARG A 559 1.59 13.76 5.34
CA ARG A 559 1.49 14.94 4.45
C ARG A 559 0.27 14.81 3.51
N VAL A 560 -0.32 15.96 3.43
CA VAL A 560 -1.25 16.10 2.29
C VAL A 560 -0.45 16.68 1.10
N VAL A 561 -0.59 15.97 -0.02
CA VAL A 561 0.41 16.29 -1.07
C VAL A 561 -0.27 17.01 -2.23
N GLU A 562 -1.55 16.78 -2.28
CA GLU A 562 -2.21 17.48 -3.40
C GLU A 562 -3.68 17.72 -3.04
N ALA A 563 -4.18 18.88 -3.46
CA ALA A 563 -5.61 19.19 -3.31
C ALA A 563 -6.21 19.54 -4.68
N TYR A 564 -7.45 19.12 -4.85
CA TYR A 564 -8.06 19.31 -6.19
C TYR A 564 -9.28 20.21 -6.06
N GLU A 565 -9.77 20.60 -7.23
CA GLU A 565 -10.89 21.57 -7.25
C GLU A 565 -12.19 20.91 -6.78
N ASP A 566 -12.26 19.64 -6.99
CA ASP A 566 -13.52 18.98 -6.57
C ASP A 566 -13.50 18.67 -5.06
N ASN A 567 -12.49 19.17 -4.34
CA ASN A 567 -12.36 19.07 -2.88
C ASN A 567 -11.81 17.70 -2.45
N SER A 568 -11.32 16.98 -3.39
CA SER A 568 -10.58 15.76 -2.98
C SER A 568 -9.09 16.11 -2.82
N ILE A 569 -8.46 15.29 -1.89
CA ILE A 569 -7.01 15.54 -1.68
C ILE A 569 -6.29 14.18 -1.70
N LEU A 570 -4.91 14.32 -2.06
CA LEU A 570 -4.03 13.14 -1.91
C LEU A 570 -3.15 13.28 -0.67
N HIS A 571 -2.94 12.08 0.03
CA HIS A 571 -2.15 12.19 1.27
C HIS A 571 -1.31 10.93 1.46
N GLU A 572 -0.44 11.03 2.50
CA GLU A 572 0.49 9.90 2.71
C GLU A 572 0.25 9.27 4.09
N CYS A 573 -0.86 9.57 4.64
CA CYS A 573 -1.13 8.90 5.93
C CYS A 573 -1.50 7.43 5.71
N ASP A 574 -0.90 6.58 6.73
CA ASP A 574 -1.23 5.13 6.66
C ASP A 574 -2.68 4.89 7.11
N THR A 575 -3.48 4.40 6.11
CA THR A 575 -4.88 4.11 6.48
C THR A 575 -5.25 2.71 5.99
N ALA A 576 -6.14 2.13 6.70
CA ALA A 576 -6.66 0.80 6.33
C ALA A 576 -8.19 0.79 6.40
N GLN A 577 -8.76 -0.29 5.87
CA GLN A 577 -10.22 -0.42 6.01
C GLN A 577 -10.69 -0.10 7.44
N GLY A 578 -11.74 0.67 7.44
CA GLY A 578 -12.27 1.11 8.76
C GLY A 578 -11.94 2.58 9.01
N ASP A 579 -10.89 3.08 8.38
CA ASP A 579 -10.49 4.47 8.65
C ASP A 579 -11.39 5.45 7.87
N SER A 580 -12.29 4.82 7.05
CA SER A 580 -13.22 5.73 6.34
C SER A 580 -13.92 6.69 7.31
N GLY A 581 -13.74 8.01 6.94
CA GLY A 581 -14.44 9.05 7.75
C GLY A 581 -13.50 9.59 8.84
N SER A 582 -12.33 9.01 9.04
CA SER A 582 -11.42 9.51 10.08
C SER A 582 -10.93 10.93 9.74
N PRO A 583 -10.73 11.75 10.73
CA PRO A 583 -10.39 13.15 10.50
C PRO A 583 -8.89 13.36 10.27
N PHE A 584 -8.68 14.32 9.37
CA PHE A 584 -7.32 14.89 9.30
C PHE A 584 -7.30 16.19 10.11
N LEU A 585 -6.24 16.29 10.97
CA LEU A 585 -6.28 17.39 11.96
C LEU A 585 -5.08 18.31 11.74
N LEU A 586 -5.44 19.55 11.81
CA LEU A 586 -4.39 20.60 11.76
C LEU A 586 -4.49 21.47 13.01
N ASN A 587 -3.26 21.63 13.59
CA ASN A 587 -3.25 22.53 14.75
C ASN A 587 -3.21 24.01 14.30
N VAL A 588 -4.32 24.71 14.52
CA VAL A 588 -4.44 26.13 14.13
C VAL A 588 -4.58 26.97 15.41
N ASP A 589 -3.46 27.71 15.69
CA ASP A 589 -3.46 28.63 16.85
C ASP A 589 -3.68 27.85 18.16
N GLY A 590 -3.06 26.65 18.22
CA GLY A 590 -3.05 25.89 19.51
C GLY A 590 -4.28 24.98 19.63
N GLU A 591 -5.11 24.95 18.58
CA GLU A 591 -6.31 24.09 18.67
C GLU A 591 -6.32 23.10 17.49
N TRP A 592 -6.63 21.90 17.89
CA TRP A 592 -6.73 20.89 16.80
C TRP A 592 -8.09 20.99 16.10
N LYS A 593 -7.99 21.12 14.74
CA LYS A 593 -9.24 21.27 13.95
C LYS A 593 -9.22 20.31 12.76
N ILE A 594 -10.51 20.05 12.32
CA ILE A 594 -10.61 19.07 11.21
C ILE A 594 -10.45 19.82 9.88
N ILE A 595 -9.58 19.25 8.98
CA ILE A 595 -9.43 19.92 7.66
C ILE A 595 -9.82 18.95 6.54
N ALA A 596 -10.00 17.65 6.93
CA ALA A 596 -10.40 16.68 5.89
C ALA A 596 -10.85 15.37 6.56
N ILE A 597 -11.54 14.51 5.75
CA ILE A 597 -11.90 13.17 6.26
C ILE A 597 -11.48 12.13 5.21
N ASP A 598 -11.03 11.00 5.83
CA ASP A 598 -10.56 9.93 4.94
C ASP A 598 -11.70 9.33 4.11
N SER A 599 -11.39 9.00 2.85
CA SER A 599 -12.45 8.49 1.95
C SER A 599 -11.97 7.18 1.31
N THR A 600 -11.68 7.29 -0.01
CA THR A 600 -11.40 6.04 -0.74
C THR A 600 -9.94 6.06 -1.23
N PHE A 601 -9.69 5.03 -1.93
CA PHE A 601 -8.36 4.90 -2.56
C PHE A 601 -8.50 4.86 -4.08
N PHE A 602 -7.41 5.42 -4.69
CA PHE A 602 -7.42 5.43 -6.16
C PHE A 602 -6.17 4.69 -6.67
N ASN A 603 -6.45 3.75 -7.71
CA ASN A 603 -5.32 3.09 -8.41
C ASN A 603 -5.22 3.59 -9.85
N PRO A 604 -4.16 4.41 -10.13
CA PRO A 604 -4.14 4.77 -11.57
C PRO A 604 -3.58 3.63 -12.43
N GLU A 605 -4.28 3.09 -13.38
CA GLU A 605 -3.97 2.11 -14.45
C GLU A 605 -2.54 2.27 -14.96
N ASP A 606 -1.62 3.36 -14.51
CA ASP A 606 -0.28 3.58 -15.08
C ASP A 606 0.76 3.72 -13.95
N ASP A 607 1.49 2.62 -13.52
CA ASP A 607 2.53 2.30 -12.51
C ASP A 607 3.81 3.11 -12.80
N LYS A 608 3.78 4.36 -13.33
CA LYS A 608 5.11 4.96 -13.65
C LYS A 608 5.46 6.02 -12.60
N THR A 609 4.81 6.10 -11.31
CA THR A 609 5.44 6.93 -10.25
C THR A 609 5.23 6.25 -8.89
N PRO A 610 6.29 6.10 -8.02
CA PRO A 610 6.21 5.56 -6.66
C PRO A 610 5.01 6.13 -5.88
N PHE A 611 4.13 7.07 -6.64
CA PHE A 611 2.88 7.65 -6.10
C PHE A 611 1.69 7.25 -6.96
N ALA A 612 1.69 6.19 -7.72
CA ALA A 612 0.66 5.82 -8.73
C ALA A 612 -0.54 5.17 -8.02
N VAL A 613 -0.47 5.07 -6.56
CA VAL A 613 -1.64 4.71 -5.75
C VAL A 613 -1.80 5.75 -4.63
N GLY A 614 -2.87 6.70 -4.78
CA GLY A 614 -2.94 7.76 -3.75
C GLY A 614 -4.22 7.60 -2.90
N ASN A 615 -3.98 7.69 -1.49
CA ASN A 615 -5.12 7.81 -0.57
C ASN A 615 -5.87 9.13 -0.76
N LEU A 616 -7.17 8.89 -1.00
CA LEU A 616 -7.96 10.13 -1.20
C LEU A 616 -8.71 10.49 0.08
N ALA A 617 -8.83 11.72 0.23
CA ALA A 617 -9.67 12.27 1.30
C ALA A 617 -10.47 13.47 0.78
N VAL A 618 -11.51 13.77 1.56
CA VAL A 618 -12.33 14.94 1.18
C VAL A 618 -12.00 16.09 2.13
N ASP A 619 -11.59 17.19 1.47
CA ASP A 619 -11.14 18.27 2.38
C ASP A 619 -12.32 19.15 2.82
N SER A 620 -12.10 20.08 3.75
CA SER A 620 -13.13 20.79 4.56
C SER A 620 -13.91 21.78 3.70
N ARG A 621 -13.41 22.19 2.46
CA ARG A 621 -14.21 23.10 1.62
C ARG A 621 -15.54 22.44 1.20
N ALA A 622 -15.58 21.16 1.33
CA ALA A 622 -16.79 20.44 0.87
C ALA A 622 -17.88 20.44 1.95
N PHE A 623 -17.49 20.50 3.21
CA PHE A 623 -18.58 20.21 4.18
C PHE A 623 -18.60 21.28 5.27
N ALA A 624 -17.70 22.28 5.25
CA ALA A 624 -17.58 23.25 6.37
C ALA A 624 -18.88 24.05 6.51
N ALA A 625 -19.45 24.43 5.40
CA ALA A 625 -20.67 25.28 5.48
C ALA A 625 -21.85 24.48 6.07
N MET A 626 -21.92 23.31 5.67
CA MET A 626 -23.06 22.51 6.16
C MET A 626 -22.90 22.18 7.65
N VAL A 627 -21.69 21.86 8.06
CA VAL A 627 -21.49 21.54 9.48
C VAL A 627 -21.83 22.76 10.34
N LEU A 628 -21.43 23.89 9.91
CA LEU A 628 -21.72 25.12 10.67
C LEU A 628 -23.23 25.37 10.75
N GLN A 629 -23.93 25.08 9.74
CA GLN A 629 -25.39 25.29 9.74
C GLN A 629 -26.09 24.35 10.73
N GLN A 630 -25.54 23.23 10.96
CA GLN A 630 -26.21 22.21 11.82
C GLN A 630 -25.80 22.38 13.28
N GLN A 631 -24.64 23.11 13.50
CA GLN A 631 -24.28 23.41 14.91
C GLN A 631 -25.16 24.53 15.46
#